data_AF-A0A1X3CQN4-F1
#
_entry.id   AF-A0A1X3CQN4-F1
#
_cell.length_a   1.000
_cell.length_b   1.000
_cell.length_c   1.000
_cell.angle_alpha   90.00
_cell.angle_beta   90.00
_cell.angle_gamma   90.00
#
_symmetry.space_group_name_H-M   'P 1'
#
loop_
_entity.id
_entity.type
_entity.pdbx_description
1 polymer ?
#
loop_
_entity_poly.entity_id
_entity_poly.type
_entity_poly.pdbx_seq_one_letter_code
_entity_poly.pdbx_strand_id
1 'polypeptide(L)' 'VQNNISQKFTRVARPQTNGKAERVIRTLMEMWHDKHPFKDSALRQKELCRFVNFYNTVKPHKSLKGDPPF' A
#
# COMPACT_ATOMS: atom_id res chain seq x y z
N VAL A 1 15.49 -4.82 22.24
CA VAL A 1 14.47 -4.65 21.17
C VAL A 1 13.14 -5.18 21.72
N GLN A 2 12.15 -4.32 21.94
CA GLN A 2 10.90 -4.69 22.64
C GLN A 2 10.08 -5.81 21.96
N ASN A 3 10.39 -6.18 20.71
CA ASN A 3 9.63 -7.18 19.94
C ASN A 3 10.49 -8.25 19.22
N ASN A 4 11.79 -8.38 19.52
CA ASN A 4 12.71 -9.30 18.81
C ASN A 4 12.77 -9.11 17.27
N ILE A 5 12.52 -7.89 16.76
CA ILE A 5 12.57 -7.56 15.33
C ILE A 5 13.94 -7.00 14.96
N SER A 6 14.61 -7.59 13.97
CA SER A 6 15.87 -7.06 13.42
C SER A 6 15.60 -5.98 12.37
N GLN A 7 16.28 -4.83 12.50
CA GLN A 7 16.21 -3.76 11.51
C GLN A 7 17.12 -4.09 10.32
N LYS A 8 16.61 -3.89 9.09
CA LYS A 8 17.37 -4.04 7.84
C LYS A 8 17.08 -2.86 6.92
N PHE A 9 18.08 -2.47 6.14
CA PHE A 9 17.99 -1.39 5.16
C PHE A 9 18.29 -1.90 3.76
N THR A 10 17.69 -1.26 2.75
CA THR A 10 18.04 -1.46 1.35
C THR A 10 19.43 -0.87 1.07
N ARG A 11 20.19 -1.49 0.17
CA ARG A 11 21.46 -0.92 -0.29
C ARG A 11 21.20 0.31 -1.17
N VAL A 12 22.11 1.28 -1.13
CA VAL A 12 22.08 2.48 -1.98
C VAL A 12 22.01 2.08 -3.46
N ALA A 13 21.23 2.81 -4.26
CA ALA A 13 21.03 2.59 -5.69
C ALA A 13 20.55 1.17 -6.06
N ARG A 14 19.76 0.53 -5.18
CA ARG A 14 19.08 -0.76 -5.43
C ARG A 14 17.56 -0.68 -5.27
N PRO A 15 16.86 0.19 -6.03
CA PRO A 15 15.41 0.37 -5.90
C PRO A 15 14.60 -0.92 -6.13
N GLN A 16 15.10 -1.83 -6.97
CA GLN A 16 14.44 -3.11 -7.23
C GLN A 16 14.20 -3.97 -5.97
N THR A 17 14.98 -3.73 -4.90
CA THR A 17 14.82 -4.44 -3.62
C THR A 17 13.61 -3.95 -2.82
N ASN A 18 13.09 -2.76 -3.12
CA ASN A 18 11.92 -2.16 -2.49
C ASN A 18 10.64 -2.26 -3.37
N GLY A 19 10.72 -2.96 -4.51
CA GLY A 19 9.68 -2.92 -5.55
C GLY A 19 8.28 -3.32 -5.09
N LYS A 20 8.14 -4.17 -4.05
CA LYS A 20 6.84 -4.49 -3.45
C LYS A 20 6.19 -3.27 -2.79
N ALA A 21 6.95 -2.54 -1.97
CA ALA A 21 6.44 -1.34 -1.31
C ALA A 21 6.13 -0.25 -2.35
N GLU A 22 7.03 -0.04 -3.31
CA GLU A 22 6.83 0.91 -4.40
C GLU A 22 5.57 0.58 -5.23
N ARG A 23 5.32 -0.70 -5.51
CA ARG A 23 4.11 -1.13 -6.22
C ARG A 23 2.83 -0.84 -5.43
N VAL A 24 2.84 -1.04 -4.12
CA VAL A 24 1.71 -0.69 -3.24
C VAL A 24 1.46 0.82 -3.26
N ILE A 25 2.51 1.63 -3.09
CA ILE A 25 2.42 3.10 -3.10
C ILE A 25 1.86 3.59 -4.44
N ARG A 26 2.40 3.09 -5.55
CA ARG A 26 1.90 3.45 -6.89
C ARG A 26 0.42 3.11 -7.07
N THR A 27 -0.01 1.93 -6.61
CA THR A 27 -1.41 1.51 -6.73
C THR A 27 -2.33 2.40 -5.90
N LEU A 28 -1.89 2.79 -4.70
CA LEU A 28 -2.61 3.71 -3.83
C LEU A 28 -2.73 5.11 -4.46
N MET A 29 -1.69 5.57 -5.14
CA MET A 29 -1.76 6.83 -5.89
C MET A 29 -2.77 6.75 -7.04
N GLU A 30 -2.59 5.78 -7.95
CA GLU A 30 -3.38 5.67 -9.18
C GLU A 30 -4.87 5.36 -8.94
N MET A 31 -5.18 4.57 -7.91
CA MET A 31 -6.55 4.08 -7.66
C MET A 31 -7.31 4.86 -6.59
N TRP A 32 -6.61 5.46 -5.62
CA TRP A 32 -7.25 6.18 -4.53
C TRP A 32 -6.98 7.67 -4.61
N HIS A 33 -5.72 8.08 -4.50
CA HIS A 33 -5.37 9.50 -4.40
C HIS A 33 -5.84 10.28 -5.63
N ASP A 34 -5.57 9.75 -6.83
CA ASP A 34 -5.87 10.45 -8.08
C ASP A 34 -7.36 10.39 -8.46
N LYS A 35 -8.15 9.59 -7.73
CA LYS A 35 -9.60 9.41 -7.97
C LYS A 35 -10.47 10.16 -6.98
N HIS A 36 -9.92 10.58 -5.84
CA HIS A 36 -10.70 11.16 -4.75
C HIS A 36 -10.21 12.58 -4.42
N PRO A 37 -11.06 13.61 -4.54
CA PRO A 37 -10.75 14.91 -3.99
C PRO A 37 -10.89 14.88 -2.46
N PHE A 38 -9.88 15.39 -1.74
CA PHE A 38 -9.91 15.48 -0.28
C PHE A 38 -10.12 16.92 0.17
N LYS A 39 -11.16 17.14 0.99
CA LYS A 39 -11.46 18.45 1.57
C LYS A 39 -10.49 18.83 2.70
N ASP A 40 -10.11 17.85 3.50
CA ASP A 40 -9.28 18.02 4.70
C ASP A 40 -8.52 16.72 5.02
N SER A 41 -7.56 16.82 5.95
CA SER A 41 -6.69 15.70 6.33
C SER A 41 -7.46 14.55 6.99
N ALA A 42 -8.50 14.86 7.78
CA ALA A 42 -9.29 13.86 8.48
C ALA A 42 -10.10 13.00 7.49
N LEU A 43 -10.73 13.64 6.50
CA LEU A 43 -11.39 12.92 5.42
C LEU A 43 -10.40 12.06 4.62
N ARG A 44 -9.22 12.60 4.28
CA ARG A 44 -8.16 11.83 3.60
C ARG A 44 -7.79 10.57 4.38
N GLN A 45 -7.60 10.68 5.69
CA GLN A 45 -7.24 9.53 6.52
C GLN A 45 -8.35 8.46 6.53
N LYS A 46 -9.62 8.87 6.65
CA LYS A 46 -10.77 7.96 6.60
C LYS A 46 -10.86 7.23 5.26
N GLU A 47 -10.73 7.95 4.15
CA GLU A 47 -10.79 7.36 2.82
C GLU A 47 -9.58 6.45 2.55
N LEU A 48 -8.41 6.76 3.10
CA LEU A 48 -7.25 5.88 3.05
C LEU A 48 -7.53 4.55 3.76
N CYS A 49 -8.09 4.58 4.98
CA CYS A 49 -8.48 3.36 5.69
C CYS A 49 -9.47 2.52 4.88
N ARG A 50 -10.45 3.17 4.24
CA ARG A 50 -11.41 2.50 3.35
C ARG A 50 -10.74 1.86 2.15
N PHE A 51 -9.82 2.56 1.49
CA PHE A 51 -9.07 2.03 0.35
C PHE A 51 -8.19 0.85 0.75
N VAL A 52 -7.49 0.93 1.89
CA VAL A 52 -6.67 -0.18 2.40
C VAL A 52 -7.54 -1.42 2.65
N ASN A 53 -8.73 -1.25 3.24
CA ASN A 53 -9.67 -2.36 3.41
C ASN A 53 -10.08 -2.98 2.06
N PHE A 54 -10.46 -2.15 1.09
CA PHE A 54 -10.80 -2.62 -0.26
C PHE A 54 -9.63 -3.36 -0.93
N TYR A 55 -8.41 -2.81 -0.88
CA TYR A 55 -7.23 -3.40 -1.48
C TYR A 55 -6.91 -4.79 -0.90
N ASN A 56 -7.16 -4.95 0.40
CA ASN A 56 -6.84 -6.15 1.16
C ASN A 56 -7.92 -7.24 1.11
N THR A 57 -9.19 -6.90 0.97
CA THR A 57 -10.30 -7.87 1.12
C THR A 57 -11.16 -8.03 -0.13
N VAL A 58 -11.06 -7.12 -1.11
CA VAL A 58 -11.97 -7.11 -2.28
C VAL A 58 -11.21 -7.05 -3.59
N LYS A 59 -10.16 -6.22 -3.69
CA LYS A 59 -9.47 -6.01 -4.95
C LYS A 59 -8.81 -7.32 -5.40
N PRO A 60 -9.00 -7.76 -6.65
CA PRO A 60 -8.30 -8.93 -7.16
C PRO A 60 -6.81 -8.66 -7.40
N HIS A 61 -5.95 -9.63 -7.07
CA HIS A 61 -4.49 -9.56 -7.27
C HIS A 61 -4.02 -10.61 -8.25
N LYS A 62 -3.40 -10.17 -9.35
CA LYS A 62 -2.87 -11.08 -10.39
C LYS A 62 -1.85 -12.08 -9.85
N SER A 63 -0.99 -11.66 -8.92
CA SER A 63 0.00 -12.54 -8.28
C SER A 63 -0.62 -13.60 -7.38
N LEU A 64 -1.88 -13.43 -6.97
CA LEU A 64 -2.65 -14.33 -6.13
C LEU A 64 -3.78 -15.01 -6.92
N LYS A 65 -3.61 -15.18 -8.23
CA LYS A 65 -4.62 -15.81 -9.11
C LYS A 65 -6.01 -15.14 -9.08
N GLY A 66 -6.07 -13.87 -8.71
CA GLY A 66 -7.32 -13.11 -8.60
C GLY A 66 -7.84 -12.98 -7.18
N ASP A 67 -7.27 -13.70 -6.21
CA ASP A 67 -7.69 -13.62 -4.82
C ASP A 67 -7.17 -12.33 -4.14
N PRO A 68 -7.91 -11.79 -3.15
CA PRO A 68 -7.40 -10.78 -2.25
C PRO A 68 -6.31 -11.36 -1.31
N PRO A 69 -5.43 -10.53 -0.72
CA PRO A 69 -4.38 -10.99 0.18
C PRO A 69 -4.88 -11.56 1.52
N PHE A 70 -6.12 -11.23 1.91
CA PHE A 70 -6.78 -11.70 3.12
C PHE A 70 -7.99 -12.56 2.77
#